data_AF-A0A2T6APP9-F1
#
_entry.id   AF-A0A2T6APP9-F1
#
_cell.length_a   1.000
_cell.length_b   1.000
_cell.length_c   1.000
_cell.angle_alpha   90.00
_cell.angle_beta   90.00
_cell.angle_gamma   90.00
#
_symmetry.space_group_name_H-M   'P 1'
#
loop_
_entity.id
_entity.type
_entity.pdbx_description
1 polymer ?
#
loop_
_entity_poly.entity_id
_entity_poly.type
_entity_poly.pdbx_seq_one_letter_code
_entity_poly.pdbx_strand_id
1 'polypeptide(L)'
;MAEQDLGDFYARVARVEKARAKGYGFEADGTLGRSHYQRPRSRRRRVLGPLLIVGLCVLGLKGAMHHQIGDASFQDRVVAMQASQGFERLGGFLMQADPVTLWISAQLDKYL
;
A
#
# COMPACT_ATOMS: atom_id res chain seq x y z
N MET A 1 27.91 36.86 33.74
CA MET A 1 28.90 36.09 32.97
C MET A 1 28.72 34.57 33.09
N ALA A 2 28.40 34.01 34.27
CA ALA A 2 28.15 32.56 34.41
C ALA A 2 26.87 32.04 33.70
N GLU A 3 25.85 32.89 33.57
CA GLU A 3 24.56 32.51 32.96
C GLU A 3 24.64 32.31 31.44
N GLN A 4 25.52 33.05 30.76
CA GLN A 4 25.79 32.88 29.32
C GLN A 4 26.52 31.55 29.04
N ASP A 5 27.43 31.14 29.92
CA ASP A 5 28.19 29.90 29.80
C ASP A 5 27.29 28.65 29.94
N LEU A 6 26.29 28.71 30.84
CA LEU A 6 25.28 27.66 31.01
C LEU A 6 24.38 27.49 29.78
N GLY A 7 23.96 28.59 29.15
CA GLY A 7 23.14 28.57 27.95
C GLY A 7 23.84 27.86 26.77
N ASP A 8 25.10 28.21 26.55
CA ASP A 8 25.92 27.61 25.49
C ASP A 8 26.21 26.13 25.76
N PHE A 9 26.41 25.75 27.02
CA PHE A 9 26.55 24.36 27.43
C PHE A 9 25.29 23.55 27.10
N TYR A 10 24.10 24.01 27.50
CA TYR A 10 22.85 23.31 27.21
C TYR A 10 22.55 23.24 25.72
N ALA A 11 22.86 24.30 24.95
CA ALA A 11 22.72 24.28 23.50
C ALA A 11 23.60 23.19 22.86
N ARG A 12 24.83 22.99 23.36
CA ARG A 12 25.71 21.90 22.91
C ARG A 12 25.18 20.53 23.28
N VAL A 13 24.71 20.34 24.51
CA VAL A 13 24.12 19.08 24.97
C VAL A 13 22.89 18.73 24.14
N ALA A 14 22.01 19.70 23.88
CA ALA A 14 20.83 19.50 23.04
C ALA A 14 21.18 19.09 21.61
N ARG A 15 22.28 19.61 21.03
CA ARG A 15 22.78 19.17 19.73
C ARG A 15 23.25 17.72 19.75
N VAL A 16 23.97 17.31 20.80
CA VAL A 16 24.46 15.93 20.97
C VAL A 16 23.30 14.96 21.16
N GLU A 17 22.34 15.27 22.02
CA GLU A 17 21.15 14.45 22.25
C GLU A 17 20.27 14.33 20.99
N LYS A 18 20.10 15.43 20.25
CA LYS A 18 19.40 15.40 18.95
C LYS A 18 20.14 14.55 17.92
N ALA A 19 21.47 14.55 17.92
CA ALA A 19 22.26 13.69 17.03
C ALA A 19 22.16 12.21 17.43
N ARG A 20 22.22 11.93 18.73
CA ARG A 20 22.05 10.60 19.32
C ARG A 20 20.66 10.01 19.05
N ALA A 21 19.60 10.80 19.22
CA ALA A 21 18.23 10.40 18.93
C ALA A 21 18.01 10.07 17.44
N LYS A 22 18.76 10.70 16.54
CA LYS A 22 18.76 10.41 15.11
C LYS A 22 19.64 9.22 14.71
N GLY A 23 20.34 8.61 15.67
CA GLY A 23 21.18 7.43 15.44
C GLY A 23 22.53 7.74 14.81
N TYR A 24 22.98 9.00 14.80
CA TYR A 24 24.34 9.33 14.37
C TYR A 24 25.34 8.76 15.39
N GLY A 25 26.19 7.85 14.93
CA GLY A 25 27.33 7.36 15.71
C GLY A 25 28.44 8.40 15.68
N PHE A 26 28.94 8.81 16.85
CA PHE A 26 30.23 9.47 16.93
C PHE A 26 31.30 8.39 16.77
N GLU A 27 31.69 8.15 15.52
CA GLU A 27 32.71 7.15 15.19
C GLU A 27 34.04 7.86 14.96
N ALA A 28 35.09 7.33 15.58
CA ALA A 28 36.46 7.71 15.27
C ALA A 28 36.85 7.05 13.93
N ASP A 29 37.77 7.68 13.19
CA ASP A 29 38.30 7.10 11.95
C ASP A 29 38.80 5.67 12.20
N GLY A 30 38.23 4.70 11.48
CA GLY A 30 38.61 3.28 11.54
C GLY A 30 37.72 2.36 12.37
N THR A 31 36.64 2.84 13.01
CA THR A 31 35.67 1.94 13.70
C THR A 31 34.50 1.52 12.81
N LEU A 32 34.00 0.29 12.98
CA LEU A 32 32.88 -0.23 12.20
C LEU A 32 31.59 0.52 12.56
N GLY A 33 31.10 1.32 11.63
CA GLY A 33 30.06 2.27 11.94
C GLY A 33 28.65 1.71 12.14
N ARG A 34 27.85 2.33 13.01
CA ARG A 34 26.40 2.12 13.16
C ARG A 34 25.63 2.43 11.88
N SER A 35 26.20 3.20 10.96
CA SER A 35 25.71 3.36 9.58
C SER A 35 25.63 2.02 8.82
N HIS A 36 26.44 1.03 9.21
CA HIS A 36 26.37 -0.35 8.70
C HIS A 36 25.17 -1.14 9.26
N TYR A 37 24.61 -0.74 10.41
CA TYR A 37 23.50 -1.44 11.07
C TYR A 37 22.13 -0.92 10.67
N GLN A 38 22.01 0.34 10.25
CA GLN A 38 20.73 0.90 9.81
C GLN A 38 20.53 0.71 8.31
N ARG A 39 20.10 -0.49 7.90
CA ARG A 39 19.55 -0.68 6.54
C ARG A 39 18.43 0.35 6.32
N PRO A 40 18.50 1.21 5.29
CA PRO A 40 17.43 2.15 5.01
C PRO A 40 16.14 1.35 4.83
N ARG A 41 15.15 1.62 5.69
CA ARG A 41 13.87 0.92 5.66
C ARG A 41 13.24 1.18 4.29
N SER A 42 13.21 0.17 3.43
CA SER A 42 12.72 0.30 2.05
C SER A 42 11.29 0.84 2.06
N ARG A 43 11.17 2.14 1.73
CA ARG A 43 9.89 2.86 1.71
C ARG A 43 8.95 2.33 0.62
N ARG A 44 9.52 1.65 -0.39
CA ARG A 44 8.83 1.19 -1.60
C ARG A 44 7.77 0.10 -1.33
N ARG A 45 7.88 -0.66 -0.24
CA ARG A 45 6.91 -1.73 0.10
C ARG A 45 5.67 -1.25 0.86
N ARG A 46 5.62 0.01 1.32
CA ARG A 46 4.48 0.50 2.12
C ARG A 46 3.20 0.68 1.33
N VAL A 47 3.29 0.89 0.01
CA VAL A 47 2.11 1.08 -0.85
C VAL A 47 1.54 -0.22 -1.40
N LEU A 48 2.32 -1.31 -1.45
CA LEU A 48 1.84 -2.60 -1.98
C LEU A 48 0.74 -3.22 -1.11
N GLY A 49 0.84 -3.10 0.22
CA GLY A 49 -0.15 -3.66 1.14
C GLY A 49 -1.56 -3.10 0.92
N PRO A 50 -1.75 -1.77 1.00
CA PRO A 50 -3.05 -1.15 0.72
C PRO A 50 -3.58 -1.47 -0.69
N LEU A 51 -2.70 -1.48 -1.70
CA LEU A 51 -3.09 -1.78 -3.08
C LEU A 51 -3.60 -3.22 -3.23
N LEU A 52 -2.98 -4.19 -2.56
CA LEU A 52 -3.45 -5.57 -2.53
C LEU A 52 -4.81 -5.72 -1.87
N ILE A 53 -5.06 -5.02 -0.76
CA ILE A 53 -6.34 -5.05 -0.07
C ILE A 53 -7.45 -4.50 -0.97
N VAL A 54 -7.21 -3.34 -1.61
CA VAL A 54 -8.17 -2.76 -2.55
C VAL A 54 -8.44 -3.71 -3.72
N GLY A 55 -7.39 -4.31 -4.30
CA GLY A 55 -7.54 -5.31 -5.37
C GLY A 55 -8.39 -6.51 -4.95
N LEU A 56 -8.16 -7.06 -3.76
CA LEU A 56 -8.96 -8.14 -3.20
C LEU A 56 -10.43 -7.76 -3.01
N CYS A 57 -10.71 -6.56 -2.49
CA CYS A 57 -12.08 -6.07 -2.33
C CYS A 57 -12.80 -5.95 -3.68
N VAL A 58 -12.13 -5.40 -4.70
CA VAL A 58 -12.71 -5.25 -6.04
C VAL A 58 -13.00 -6.61 -6.67
N LEU A 59 -12.06 -7.55 -6.59
CA LEU A 59 -12.23 -8.90 -7.12
C LEU A 59 -13.32 -9.68 -6.39
N GLY A 60 -13.38 -9.59 -5.06
CA GLY A 60 -14.41 -10.21 -4.24
C GLY A 60 -15.81 -9.67 -4.55
N LEU A 61 -15.94 -8.34 -4.66
CA LEU A 61 -17.21 -7.70 -5.02
C LEU A 61 -17.66 -8.10 -6.44
N LYS A 62 -16.72 -8.12 -7.41
CA LYS A 62 -16.98 -8.55 -8.79
C LYS A 62 -17.45 -10.01 -8.84
N GLY A 63 -16.81 -10.91 -8.10
CA GLY A 63 -17.23 -12.32 -8.00
C GLY A 63 -18.58 -12.52 -7.30
N ALA A 64 -18.85 -11.76 -6.22
CA ALA A 64 -20.14 -11.81 -5.53
C ALA A 64 -21.29 -11.25 -6.39
N MET A 65 -21.02 -10.22 -7.21
CA MET A 65 -21.98 -9.74 -8.20
C MET A 65 -22.25 -10.77 -9.28
N HIS A 66 -21.21 -11.42 -9.80
CA HIS A 66 -21.35 -12.49 -10.79
C HIS A 66 -22.20 -13.65 -10.25
N HIS A 67 -21.95 -14.10 -9.02
CA HIS A 67 -22.71 -15.16 -8.37
C HIS A 67 -24.18 -14.79 -8.13
N GLN A 68 -24.48 -13.55 -7.72
CA GLN A 68 -25.88 -13.12 -7.49
C GLN A 68 -26.67 -12.91 -8.79
N ILE A 69 -26.00 -12.50 -9.87
CA ILE A 69 -26.65 -12.12 -11.13
C ILE A 69 -26.75 -13.31 -12.09
N GLY A 70 -25.81 -14.26 -12.01
CA GLY A 70 -25.69 -15.39 -12.92
C GLY A 70 -25.07 -15.01 -14.28
N ASP A 71 -24.44 -15.99 -14.95
CA ASP A 71 -23.60 -15.79 -16.14
C ASP A 71 -24.28 -15.02 -17.27
N ALA A 72 -25.54 -15.34 -17.58
CA ALA A 72 -26.26 -14.74 -18.71
C ALA A 72 -26.58 -13.25 -18.50
N SER A 73 -27.13 -12.91 -17.33
CA SER A 73 -27.50 -11.52 -16.98
C SER A 73 -26.27 -10.64 -16.73
N PHE A 74 -25.15 -11.23 -16.31
CA PHE A 74 -23.90 -10.50 -16.15
C PHE A 74 -23.29 -10.10 -17.50
N GLN A 75 -23.24 -11.03 -18.47
CA GLN A 75 -22.79 -10.76 -19.84
C GLN A 75 -23.62 -9.66 -20.51
N ASP A 76 -24.96 -9.73 -20.41
CA ASP A 76 -25.84 -8.72 -21.00
C ASP A 76 -25.59 -7.31 -20.43
N ARG A 77 -25.33 -7.21 -19.12
CA ARG A 77 -24.98 -5.94 -18.47
C ARG A 77 -23.61 -5.43 -18.91
N VAL A 78 -22.63 -6.32 -19.07
CA VAL A 78 -21.30 -5.94 -19.58
C VAL A 78 -21.38 -5.42 -21.00
N VAL A 79 -22.15 -6.09 -21.87
CA VAL A 79 -22.36 -5.67 -23.27
C VAL A 79 -23.07 -4.32 -23.32
N ALA A 80 -24.11 -4.11 -22.51
CA ALA A 80 -24.81 -2.82 -22.42
C ALA A 80 -23.87 -1.70 -21.94
N MET A 81 -22.96 -1.99 -21.00
CA MET A 81 -22.00 -1.03 -20.47
C MET A 81 -20.88 -0.71 -21.47
N GLN A 82 -20.50 -1.67 -22.33
CA GLN A 82 -19.54 -1.42 -23.42
C GLN A 82 -20.16 -0.59 -24.56
N ALA A 83 -21.48 -0.68 -24.75
CA ALA A 83 -22.22 0.09 -25.74
C ALA A 83 -22.45 1.56 -25.32
N SER A 84 -22.28 1.91 -24.04
CA SER A 84 -22.48 3.28 -23.56
C SER A 84 -21.24 4.17 -23.72
N GLN A 85 -21.39 5.47 -23.46
CA GLN A 85 -20.33 6.47 -23.67
C GLN A 85 -19.74 6.97 -22.34
N GLY A 86 -18.45 7.34 -22.36
CA GLY A 86 -17.76 7.89 -21.18
C GLY A 86 -17.19 6.82 -20.23
N PHE A 87 -17.31 7.04 -18.92
CA PHE A 87 -16.72 6.19 -17.88
C PHE A 87 -17.33 4.79 -17.80
N GLU A 88 -18.59 4.64 -18.21
CA GLU A 88 -19.27 3.35 -18.23
C GLU A 88 -18.62 2.36 -19.21
N ARG A 89 -18.17 2.84 -20.37
CA ARG A 89 -17.44 2.01 -21.34
C ARG A 89 -16.15 1.42 -20.77
N LEU A 90 -15.42 2.19 -19.95
CA LEU A 90 -14.24 1.71 -19.23
C LEU A 90 -14.61 0.67 -18.18
N GLY A 91 -15.73 0.88 -17.48
CA GLY A 91 -16.31 -0.09 -16.56
C GLY A 91 -16.65 -1.41 -17.25
N GLY A 92 -17.30 -1.35 -18.42
CA GLY A 92 -17.64 -2.53 -19.22
C GLY A 92 -16.43 -3.31 -19.75
N PHE A 93 -15.31 -2.63 -20.03
CA PHE A 93 -14.05 -3.31 -20.35
C PHE A 93 -13.44 -3.98 -19.10
N LEU A 94 -13.45 -3.30 -17.95
CA LEU A 94 -12.93 -3.82 -16.69
C LEU A 94 -13.79 -4.96 -16.10
N MET A 95 -15.09 -4.98 -16.42
CA MET A 95 -16.06 -5.94 -15.92
C MET A 95 -16.18 -7.21 -16.76
N GLN A 96 -15.44 -7.36 -17.86
CA GLN A 96 -15.41 -8.63 -18.60
C GLN A 96 -15.12 -9.81 -17.67
N ALA A 97 -15.78 -10.94 -17.92
CA ALA A 97 -15.65 -12.14 -17.10
C ALA A 97 -14.21 -12.69 -17.22
N ASP A 98 -13.36 -12.30 -16.28
CA ASP A 98 -11.98 -12.75 -16.22
C ASP A 98 -11.92 -14.17 -15.62
N PRO A 99 -10.90 -14.99 -15.96
CA PRO A 99 -10.71 -16.31 -15.36
C PRO A 99 -10.66 -16.27 -13.82
N VAL A 100 -10.18 -15.16 -13.24
CA VAL A 100 -10.15 -14.93 -11.80
C VAL A 100 -11.56 -14.72 -11.23
N THR A 101 -12.45 -14.02 -11.96
CA THR A 101 -13.84 -13.81 -11.54
C THR A 101 -14.61 -15.13 -11.54
N LEU A 102 -14.44 -15.96 -12.58
CA LEU A 102 -15.05 -17.29 -12.66
C LEU A 102 -14.54 -18.23 -11.56
N TRP A 103 -13.25 -18.15 -11.22
CA TRP A 103 -12.69 -18.94 -10.12
C TRP A 103 -13.27 -18.53 -8.77
N ILE A 104 -13.43 -17.22 -8.52
CA ILE A 104 -14.03 -16.70 -7.29
C ILE A 104 -15.52 -17.09 -7.20
N SER A 105 -16.28 -17.01 -8.29
CA SER A 105 -17.70 -17.41 -8.28
C SER A 105 -17.85 -18.91 -8.01
N ALA A 106 -17.03 -19.76 -8.63
CA ALA A 106 -17.03 -21.21 -8.38
C ALA A 106 -16.64 -21.55 -6.93
N GLN A 107 -15.76 -20.75 -6.31
CA GLN A 107 -15.42 -20.89 -4.91
C GLN A 107 -16.60 -20.52 -4.02
N LEU A 108 -17.34 -19.45 -4.35
CA LEU A 108 -18.55 -19.05 -3.61
C LEU A 108 -19.65 -20.11 -3.70
N ASP A 109 -19.95 -20.63 -4.90
CA ASP A 109 -20.95 -21.71 -5.11
C ASP A 109 -20.64 -22.98 -4.29
N LYS A 110 -19.37 -23.21 -3.96
CA LYS A 110 -18.93 -24.40 -3.22
C LYS A 110 -19.11 -24.25 -1.70
N TYR A 111 -19.09 -23.03 -1.17
CA TYR A 111 -19.05 -22.77 0.28
C TYR A 111 -20.31 -22.06 0.81
N LEU A 112 -21.12 -21.46 -0.04
CA LEU A 112 -22.43 -20.86 0.27
C LEU A 112 -23.56 -21.78 -0.23
#